data_AF-A0A6N0ZMW5-F1
#
_entry.id   AF-A0A6N0ZMW5-F1
#
_cell.length_a   1.000
_cell.length_b   1.000
_cell.length_c   1.000
_cell.angle_alpha   90.00
_cell.angle_beta   90.00
_cell.angle_gamma   90.00
#
_symmetry.space_group_name_H-M   'P 1'
#
loop_
_entity.id
_entity.type
_entity.pdbx_description
1 polymer ?
#
loop_
_entity_poly.entity_id
_entity_poly.type
_entity_poly.pdbx_seq_one_letter_code
_entity_poly.pdbx_strand_id
1 'polypeptide(L)' 'MSVVYNSRKYAIVAYPAHEAFELVDKACSHSLFVQGAVAGELRRAIESIPDEQRCEESVDALLDEYCAGAARPIVLH' A
#
# COMPACT_ATOMS: atom_id res chain seq x y z
N MET A 1 9.54 9.08 8.17
CA MET A 1 8.23 8.66 7.62
C MET A 1 7.96 9.56 6.43
N SER A 2 7.70 9.00 5.25
CA SER A 2 7.45 9.76 4.01
C SER A 2 6.22 9.22 3.32
N VAL A 3 5.31 10.09 2.90
CA VAL A 3 4.15 9.69 2.11
C VAL A 3 4.62 9.43 0.68
N VAL A 4 4.45 8.20 0.20
CA VAL A 4 4.82 7.78 -1.16
C VAL A 4 3.67 8.04 -2.13
N TYR A 5 2.45 7.92 -1.64
CA TYR A 5 1.24 8.13 -2.42
C TYR A 5 0.10 8.60 -1.52
N ASN A 6 -0.75 9.48 -2.04
CA ASN A 6 -1.87 10.04 -1.29
C ASN A 6 -3.01 10.42 -2.25
N SER A 7 -4.09 9.66 -2.22
CA SER A 7 -5.34 9.92 -2.93
C SER A 7 -6.46 10.28 -1.96
N ARG A 8 -7.67 10.45 -2.50
CA ARG A 8 -8.88 10.61 -1.67
C ARG A 8 -9.25 9.33 -0.91
N LYS A 9 -9.02 8.16 -1.50
CA LYS A 9 -9.43 6.87 -0.93
C LYS A 9 -8.31 6.18 -0.16
N TYR A 10 -7.08 6.29 -0.63
CA TYR A 10 -5.96 5.57 -0.06
C TYR A 10 -4.74 6.47 0.17
N ALA A 11 -3.86 6.06 1.07
CA ALA A 11 -2.54 6.66 1.23
C ALA A 11 -1.50 5.58 1.52
N ILE A 12 -0.27 5.78 1.04
CA ILE A 12 0.86 4.89 1.29
C ILE A 12 1.92 5.68 2.01
N VAL A 13 2.32 5.18 3.18
CA VAL A 13 3.36 5.80 4.00
C VAL A 13 4.54 4.87 4.13
N ALA A 14 5.70 5.34 3.69
CA ALA A 14 6.97 4.64 3.86
C ALA A 14 7.61 4.98 5.19
N TYR A 15 8.09 3.94 5.85
CA TYR A 15 8.92 3.98 7.04
C TYR A 15 10.32 3.49 6.66
N PRO A 16 11.16 4.32 6.03
CA PRO A 16 12.49 3.91 5.58
C PRO A 16 13.38 3.44 6.73
N ALA A 17 13.18 3.96 7.95
CA ALA A 17 13.90 3.53 9.15
C ALA A 17 13.56 2.09 9.60
N HIS A 18 12.43 1.55 9.16
CA HIS A 18 11.94 0.22 9.54
C HIS A 18 11.78 -0.73 8.35
N GLU A 19 12.18 -0.29 7.15
CA GLU A 19 11.92 -1.00 5.88
C GLU A 19 10.48 -1.50 5.79
N ALA A 20 9.55 -0.60 6.15
CA ALA A 20 8.13 -0.90 6.27
C ALA A 20 7.27 0.11 5.50
N PHE A 21 6.08 -0.33 5.15
CA PHE A 21 5.06 0.50 4.51
C PHE A 21 3.73 0.35 5.26
N GLU A 22 3.00 1.45 5.35
CA GLU A 22 1.63 1.46 5.83
C GLU A 22 0.72 1.88 4.68
N LEU A 23 -0.22 0.99 4.37
CA LEU A 23 -1.33 1.27 3.47
C LEU A 23 -2.50 1.75 4.31
N VAL A 24 -3.00 2.95 4.05
CA VAL A 24 -4.13 3.54 4.77
C VAL A 24 -5.31 3.60 3.82
N ASP A 25 -6.34 2.82 4.12
CA ASP A 25 -7.65 2.94 3.50
C ASP A 25 -8.49 3.98 4.26
N LYS A 26 -8.72 5.11 3.61
CA LYS A 26 -9.55 6.20 4.14
C LYS A 26 -11.03 5.93 3.93
N ALA A 27 -11.40 5.03 3.02
CA ALA A 27 -12.80 4.69 2.76
C ALA A 27 -13.39 3.87 3.90
N CYS A 28 -12.71 2.82 4.35
CA CYS A 28 -13.13 1.98 5.48
C CYS A 28 -12.42 2.32 6.80
N SER A 29 -11.54 3.33 6.83
CA SER A 29 -10.75 3.74 8.00
C SER A 29 -9.91 2.58 8.58
N HIS A 30 -9.31 1.79 7.69
CA HIS A 30 -8.44 0.67 8.05
C HIS A 30 -7.02 0.92 7.56
N SER A 31 -6.01 0.40 8.24
CA SER A 31 -4.64 0.42 7.72
C SER A 31 -4.01 -0.97 7.76
N LEU A 32 -3.20 -1.25 6.74
CA LEU A 32 -2.40 -2.44 6.61
C LEU A 32 -0.93 -2.06 6.76
N PHE A 33 -0.31 -2.49 7.85
CA PHE A 33 1.11 -2.32 8.07
C PHE A 33 1.87 -3.56 7.57
N VAL A 34 2.83 -3.35 6.67
CA VAL A 34 3.67 -4.41 6.12
C VAL A 34 5.15 -4.09 6.34
N GLN A 35 5.93 -5.12 6.67
CA GLN A 35 7.36 -5.00 6.93
C GLN A 35 8.13 -6.15 6.26
N GLY A 36 9.42 -5.93 5.99
CA GLY A 36 10.32 -6.98 5.54
C GLY A 36 10.03 -7.41 4.10
N ALA A 37 9.91 -8.72 3.85
CA ALA A 37 9.70 -9.25 2.49
C ALA A 37 8.42 -8.69 1.85
N VAL A 38 7.32 -8.57 2.62
CA VAL A 38 6.04 -8.06 2.12
C VAL A 38 6.12 -6.56 1.78
N ALA A 39 6.89 -5.78 2.55
CA ALA A 39 7.15 -4.37 2.24
C ALA A 39 7.92 -4.20 0.92
N GLY A 40 8.90 -5.08 0.66
CA GLY A 40 9.62 -5.12 -0.62
C GLY A 40 8.73 -5.48 -1.81
N GLU A 41 7.84 -6.46 -1.63
CA GLU A 41 6.87 -6.87 -2.65
C GLU A 41 5.88 -5.75 -2.98
N LEU A 42 5.31 -5.09 -1.96
CA LEU A 42 4.40 -3.96 -2.14
C LEU A 42 5.09 -2.82 -2.89
N ARG A 43 6.32 -2.49 -2.51
CA ARG A 43 7.11 -1.47 -3.21
C ARG A 43 7.29 -1.82 -4.68
N ARG A 44 7.65 -3.07 -4.99
CA ARG A 44 7.80 -3.53 -6.37
C ARG A 44 6.49 -3.52 -7.14
N ALA A 45 5.37 -3.87 -6.52
CA ALA A 45 4.05 -3.79 -7.15
C ALA A 45 3.72 -2.34 -7.56
N ILE A 46 4.00 -1.37 -6.68
CA ILE A 46 3.80 0.06 -6.96
C ILE A 46 4.78 0.58 -8.03
N GLU A 47 6.06 0.19 -7.95
CA GLU A 47 7.08 0.56 -8.95
C GLU A 47 6.84 -0.13 -10.32
N SER A 48 6.11 -1.24 -10.34
CA SER A 48 5.73 -1.94 -11.57
C SER A 48 4.55 -1.28 -12.29
N ILE A 49 3.83 -0.34 -11.66
CA ILE A 49 2.79 0.43 -12.34
C ILE A 49 3.49 1.39 -13.31
N PRO A 50 3.25 1.28 -14.63
CA PRO A 50 3.88 2.17 -15.60
C PRO A 50 3.38 3.60 -15.39
N ASP A 51 4.26 4.60 -15.57
CA ASP A 51 3.93 6.02 -15.37
C ASP A 51 2.67 6.46 -16.14
N GLU A 52 2.43 5.90 -17.33
CA GLU A 52 1.26 6.17 -18.16
C GLU A 52 -0.06 5.70 -17.54
N GLN A 53 -0.01 4.68 -16.68
CA GLN A 53 -1.15 4.15 -15.94
C GLN A 53 -1.09 4.49 -14.46
N ARG A 54 -0.11 5.30 -14.02
CA ARG A 54 0.02 5.72 -12.62
C ARG A 54 -0.96 6.84 -12.28
N CYS A 55 -2.23 6.61 -12.59
CA CYS A 55 -3.36 7.45 -12.26
C CYS A 55 -3.94 7.05 -10.90
N GLU A 56 -4.69 7.97 -10.28
CA GLU A 56 -5.33 7.76 -8.99
C GLU A 56 -6.17 6.46 -8.98
N GLU A 57 -6.97 6.22 -10.02
CA GLU A 57 -7.80 5.02 -10.17
C GLU A 57 -7.01 3.71 -10.23
N SER A 58 -5.91 3.66 -10.98
CA SER A 58 -5.13 2.42 -11.13
C SER A 58 -4.38 2.06 -9.86
N VAL A 59 -3.85 3.07 -9.16
CA VAL A 59 -3.23 2.85 -7.86
C VAL A 59 -4.30 2.46 -6.85
N ASP A 60 -5.41 3.19 -6.77
CA ASP A 60 -6.51 2.86 -5.85
C ASP A 60 -7.06 1.44 -6.09
N ALA A 61 -7.17 0.97 -7.34
CA ALA A 61 -7.60 -0.39 -7.65
C ALA A 61 -6.59 -1.46 -7.20
N LEU A 62 -5.28 -1.21 -7.35
CA LEU A 62 -4.25 -2.10 -6.81
C LEU A 62 -4.34 -2.16 -5.28
N LEU A 63 -4.52 -1.01 -4.63
CA LEU A 63 -4.61 -0.92 -3.18
C LEU A 63 -5.88 -1.59 -2.66
N ASP A 64 -6.99 -1.48 -3.39
CA ASP A 64 -8.23 -2.21 -3.12
C ASP A 64 -8.01 -3.72 -3.18
N GLU A 65 -7.30 -4.23 -4.19
CA GLU A 65 -6.96 -5.66 -4.29
C GLU A 65 -6.04 -6.11 -3.14
N TYR A 66 -5.09 -5.27 -2.72
CA TYR A 66 -4.26 -5.55 -1.53
C TYR A 66 -5.11 -5.56 -0.26
N CYS A 67 -6.05 -4.62 -0.07
CA CYS A 67 -6.93 -4.60 1.10
C CYS A 67 -7.96 -5.75 1.09
N ALA A 68 -8.53 -6.08 -0.08
CA ALA A 68 -9.49 -7.17 -0.25
C ALA A 68 -8.82 -8.55 -0.18
N GLY A 69 -7.62 -8.68 -0.76
CA GLY A 69 -6.79 -9.89 -0.70
C GLY A 69 -6.16 -10.11 0.67
N ALA A 70 -5.85 -9.03 1.41
CA ALA A 70 -5.42 -9.04 2.80
C ALA A 70 -6.59 -9.12 3.81
N ALA A 71 -7.83 -9.35 3.36
CA ALA A 71 -8.91 -9.88 4.22
C ALA A 71 -8.64 -11.35 4.65
N ARG A 72 -7.38 -11.80 4.60
CA ARG A 72 -6.87 -12.97 5.29
C ARG A 72 -6.31 -12.47 6.62
N PRO A 73 -6.57 -13.17 7.75
CA PRO A 73 -6.18 -12.70 9.07
C PRO A 73 -4.72 -12.26 9.06
N ILE A 74 -4.49 -11.03 9.54
CA ILE A 74 -3.16 -10.44 9.68
C ILE A 74 -2.32 -11.43 10.51
N VAL A 75 -1.43 -12.17 9.85
CA VAL A 75 -0.40 -12.94 10.54
C VAL A 75 0.71 -11.94 10.88
N LEU A 76 0.63 -11.39 12.08
CA LEU A 76 1.77 -10.82 12.77
C LEU A 76 2.73 -11.99 13.03
N HIS A 77 3.88 -11.99 12.35
CA HIS A 77 4.90 -13.01 12.54
C HIS A 77 5.91 -12.63 13.62
#